data_AF-A0A0E0MM02-F1
#
_entry.id   AF-A0A0E0MM02-F1
#
_cell.length_a   1.000
_cell.length_b   1.000
_cell.length_c   1.000
_cell.angle_alpha   90.00
_cell.angle_beta   90.00
_cell.angle_gamma   90.00
#
_symmetry.space_group_name_H-M   'P 1'
#
loop_
_entity.id
_entity.type
_entity.pdbx_description
1 polymer ?
#
loop_
_entity_poly.entity_id
_entity_poly.type
_entity_poly.pdbx_seq_one_letter_code
_entity_poly.pdbx_strand_id
1 'polypeptide(L)'
;MLMQLLLVASAVAAFVVGYAMADFQLMLLVYAGGVVLTALVTVPNWPFFNRHPLKWLDAAEADRHPRPQVTASPSTVGKKKTGKNK
;
A
#
# COMPACT_ATOMS: atom_id res chain seq x y z
N MET A 1 -1.87 -8.08 -2.45
CA MET A 1 -1.48 -9.38 -3.02
C MET A 1 0.03 -9.52 -3.18
N LEU A 2 0.72 -8.65 -3.95
CA LEU A 2 2.19 -8.75 -4.13
C LEU A 2 2.99 -8.75 -2.82
N MET A 3 2.72 -7.80 -1.92
CA MET A 3 3.37 -7.72 -0.60
C MET A 3 3.24 -9.03 0.19
N GLN A 4 2.04 -9.60 0.22
CA GLN A 4 1.76 -10.82 0.97
C GLN A 4 2.52 -12.02 0.39
N LEU A 5 2.62 -12.11 -0.94
CA LEU A 5 3.39 -13.16 -1.60
C LEU A 5 4.89 -13.06 -1.24
N LEU A 6 5.46 -11.85 -1.27
CA LEU A 6 6.86 -11.61 -0.93
C LEU A 6 7.16 -11.94 0.54
N LEU A 7 6.29 -11.55 1.46
CA LEU A 7 6.43 -11.84 2.89
C LEU A 7 6.30 -13.33 3.21
N VAL A 8 5.37 -14.04 2.57
CA VAL A 8 5.23 -15.48 2.77
C VAL A 8 6.43 -16.22 2.19
N ALA A 9 6.88 -15.85 0.99
CA ALA A 9 8.08 -16.44 0.39
C ALA A 9 9.33 -16.21 1.26
N SER A 10 9.52 -15.00 1.80
CA SER A 10 10.64 -14.71 2.69
C SER A 10 10.53 -15.43 4.03
N ALA A 11 9.33 -15.60 4.59
CA ALA A 11 9.10 -16.37 5.80
C ALA A 11 9.48 -17.85 5.62
N VAL A 12 9.06 -18.46 4.50
CA VAL A 12 9.42 -19.86 4.18
C VAL A 12 10.93 -20.00 4.00
N ALA A 13 11.56 -19.09 3.25
CA ALA A 13 13.00 -19.12 3.05
C ALA A 13 13.78 -18.94 4.37
N ALA A 14 13.38 -17.98 5.20
CA ALA A 14 13.99 -17.74 6.50
C ALA A 14 13.84 -18.95 7.43
N PHE A 15 12.67 -19.59 7.44
CA PHE A 15 12.43 -20.79 8.21
C PHE A 15 13.32 -21.95 7.76
N VAL A 16 13.43 -22.21 6.45
CA VAL A 16 14.29 -23.27 5.91
C VAL A 16 15.76 -23.03 6.27
N VAL A 17 16.26 -21.80 6.08
CA VAL A 17 17.65 -21.45 6.39
C VAL A 17 17.93 -21.53 7.89
N GLY A 18 17.06 -20.96 8.72
CA GLY A 18 17.20 -20.99 10.17
C GLY A 18 17.12 -22.40 10.75
N TYR A 19 16.21 -23.22 10.22
CA TYR A 19 16.09 -24.62 10.62
C TYR A 19 17.32 -25.43 10.23
N ALA A 20 17.84 -25.27 9.01
CA ALA A 20 19.04 -25.97 8.56
C ALA A 20 20.29 -25.63 9.40
N MET A 21 20.39 -24.39 9.89
CA MET A 21 21.49 -23.92 10.74
C MET A 21 21.21 -24.09 12.24
N ALA A 22 20.02 -24.57 12.63
CA ALA A 22 19.55 -24.62 14.01
C ALA A 22 19.70 -23.29 14.79
N ASP A 23 19.61 -22.16 14.09
CA ASP A 23 19.81 -20.81 14.64
C ASP A 23 18.58 -19.93 14.40
N PHE A 24 17.91 -19.57 15.49
CA PHE A 24 16.72 -18.72 15.46
C PHE A 24 17.03 -17.24 15.23
N GLN A 25 18.18 -16.75 15.68
CA GLN A 25 18.58 -15.37 15.40
C GLN A 25 18.85 -15.20 13.90
N LEU A 26 19.52 -16.17 13.28
CA LEU A 26 19.73 -16.18 11.84
C LEU A 26 18.40 -16.20 11.08
N MET A 27 17.44 -17.03 11.50
CA MET A 27 16.08 -17.05 10.94
C MET A 27 15.45 -15.66 10.96
N LEU A 28 15.47 -14.99 12.12
CA LEU A 28 14.88 -13.66 12.29
C LEU A 28 15.60 -12.60 11.44
N LEU A 29 16.93 -12.65 11.35
CA LEU A 29 17.71 -11.72 10.53
C LEU A 29 17.39 -11.87 9.03
N VAL A 30 17.32 -13.11 8.54
CA VAL A 30 16.94 -13.39 7.15
C VAL A 30 15.51 -12.91 6.87
N TYR A 31 14.58 -13.19 7.78
CA TYR A 31 13.20 -12.72 7.64
C TYR A 31 13.10 -11.19 7.67
N ALA A 32 13.80 -10.52 8.60
CA ALA A 32 13.85 -9.08 8.70
C ALA A 32 14.40 -8.44 7.41
N GLY A 33 15.45 -9.02 6.82
CA GLY A 33 15.94 -8.63 5.51
C GLY A 33 14.87 -8.74 4.42
N GLY A 34 14.10 -9.84 4.42
CA GLY A 34 12.97 -10.03 3.51
C GLY A 34 11.85 -9.00 3.69
N VAL A 35 11.54 -8.62 4.93
CA VAL A 35 10.57 -7.57 5.24
C VAL A 35 11.04 -6.21 4.72
N VAL A 36 12.30 -5.86 4.97
CA VAL A 36 12.90 -4.59 4.48
C VAL A 36 12.88 -4.54 2.96
N LEU A 37 13.26 -5.62 2.28
CA LEU A 37 13.21 -5.70 0.82
C LEU A 37 11.78 -5.57 0.30
N THR A 38 10.83 -6.25 0.91
CA THR A 38 9.42 -6.15 0.54
C THR A 38 8.92 -4.72 0.69
N ALA A 39 9.22 -4.09 1.82
CA ALA A 39 8.86 -2.71 2.07
C ALA A 39 9.47 -1.78 1.02
N LEU A 40 10.76 -1.96 0.69
CA LEU A 40 11.42 -1.19 -0.35
C LEU A 40 10.71 -1.35 -1.69
N VAL A 41 10.28 -2.55 -2.06
CA VAL A 41 9.60 -2.79 -3.35
C VAL A 41 8.18 -2.22 -3.37
N THR A 42 7.42 -2.32 -2.27
CA THR A 42 5.98 -2.02 -2.31
C THR A 42 5.58 -0.65 -1.78
N VAL A 43 6.39 -0.04 -0.92
CA VAL A 43 6.04 1.22 -0.22
C VAL A 43 6.39 2.49 -1.02
N PRO A 44 7.59 2.61 -1.63
CA PRO A 44 7.93 3.82 -2.38
C PRO A 44 7.02 4.00 -3.58
N ASN A 45 6.65 5.25 -3.83
CA ASN A 45 6.10 5.65 -5.12
C ASN A 45 7.24 5.67 -6.14
N TRP A 46 7.53 4.51 -6.73
CA TRP A 46 8.65 4.38 -7.65
C TRP A 46 8.46 5.31 -8.86
N PRO A 47 9.49 6.09 -9.24
CA PRO A 47 9.41 7.00 -10.39
C PRO A 47 9.12 6.27 -11.70
N PHE A 48 9.38 4.96 -11.78
CA PHE A 48 8.97 4.10 -12.90
C PHE A 48 7.45 3.99 -13.05
N PHE A 49 6.71 3.87 -11.94
CA PHE A 49 5.25 3.74 -11.97
C PHE A 49 4.52 5.09 -12.13
N ASN A 50 5.19 6.20 -11.84
CA ASN A 50 4.60 7.54 -11.85
C ASN A 50 5.04 8.40 -13.05
N ARG A 51 5.46 7.79 -14.16
CA ARG A 51 5.94 8.53 -15.35
C ARG A 51 4.83 9.23 -16.14
N HIS A 52 3.60 8.74 -16.04
CA HIS A 52 2.44 9.35 -16.70
C HIS A 52 1.54 9.94 -15.61
N PRO A 53 1.75 11.21 -15.23
CA PRO A 53 0.92 11.86 -14.23
C PRO A 53 -0.54 11.85 -14.72
N LEU A 54 -1.43 11.32 -13.88
CA LEU A 54 -2.86 11.31 -14.15
C LEU A 54 -3.36 12.75 -14.25
N LYS A 55 -3.83 13.14 -15.44
CA LYS A 55 -4.52 14.42 -15.64
C LYS A 55 -5.92 14.30 -15.04
N TRP A 56 -6.07 14.74 -13.81
CA TRP A 56 -7.37 14.79 -13.15
C TRP A 56 -8.30 15.74 -13.91
N LEU A 57 -9.57 15.36 -13.98
CA LEU A 57 -10.60 16.20 -14.58
C LEU A 57 -10.84 17.43 -13.70
N ASP A 58 -11.10 18.57 -14.33
CA ASP A 58 -11.38 19.81 -13.60
C ASP A 58 -12.58 19.63 -12.67
N ALA A 59 -12.57 20.30 -11.52
CA ALA A 59 -13.57 20.06 -10.47
C ALA A 59 -15.01 20.34 -10.96
N ALA A 60 -15.17 21.27 -11.91
CA ALA A 60 -16.44 21.60 -12.55
C ALA A 60 -16.92 20.49 -13.51
N GLU A 61 -16.02 19.91 -14.31
CA GLU A 61 -16.34 18.78 -15.20
C GLU A 61 -16.56 17.48 -14.41
N ALA A 62 -15.86 17.28 -13.29
CA ALA A 62 -16.02 16.12 -12.41
C ALA A 62 -17.39 16.07 -11.70
N ASP A 63 -18.06 17.21 -11.54
CA ASP A 63 -19.42 17.31 -10.98
C ASP A 63 -20.51 17.09 -12.04
N ARG A 64 -20.18 17.42 -13.32
CA ARG A 64 -21.06 17.19 -14.48
C ARG A 64 -21.10 15.74 -14.94
N HIS A 65 -20.03 14.98 -14.69
CA HIS A 65 -20.00 13.55 -14.94
C HIS A 65 -20.40 12.79 -13.65
N PRO A 66 -21.56 12.12 -13.61
CA PRO A 66 -21.88 11.28 -12.46
C PRO A 66 -20.79 10.22 -12.36
N ARG A 67 -20.02 10.25 -11.27
CA ARG A 67 -18.98 9.25 -11.01
C ARG A 67 -19.64 7.87 -11.09
N PRO A 68 -19.06 6.88 -11.79
CA PRO A 68 -19.52 5.51 -11.66
C PRO A 68 -19.54 5.16 -10.17
N GLN A 69 -20.73 4.93 -9.62
CA GLN A 69 -20.88 4.62 -8.20
C GLN A 69 -20.19 3.28 -7.95
N VAL A 70 -19.00 3.30 -7.36
CA VAL A 70 -18.38 2.11 -6.80
C VAL A 70 -19.16 1.81 -5.52
N THR A 71 -20.03 0.81 -5.62
CA THR A 71 -20.93 0.39 -4.54
C THR A 71 -20.14 0.00 -3.28
N ALA A 72 -20.58 0.54 -2.14
CA ALA A 72 -20.37 0.12 -0.74
C ALA A 72 -19.09 0.55 0.03
N SER A 73 -19.19 1.59 0.87
CA SER A 73 -19.25 1.49 2.36
C SER A 73 -19.05 2.85 3.05
N PRO A 74 -19.75 3.15 4.18
CA PRO A 74 -19.81 4.49 4.75
C PRO A 74 -18.71 4.72 5.79
N SER A 75 -17.86 5.73 5.58
CA SER A 75 -17.07 6.32 6.68
C SER A 75 -17.31 7.82 6.72
N THR A 76 -18.13 8.17 7.70
CA THR A 76 -18.43 9.51 8.20
C THR A 76 -17.15 10.32 8.42
N VAL A 77 -16.87 11.30 7.56
CA VAL A 77 -16.01 12.44 7.89
C VAL A 77 -16.73 13.71 7.49
N GLY A 78 -17.70 14.09 8.32
CA GLY A 78 -18.24 15.45 8.32
C GLY A 78 -17.16 16.41 8.80
N LYS A 79 -16.54 17.15 7.86
CA LYS A 79 -15.72 18.31 8.19
C LYS A 79 -16.32 19.58 7.58
N LYS A 80 -16.93 20.35 8.49
CA LYS A 80 -16.91 21.82 8.57
C LYS A 80 -17.82 22.61 7.59
N LYS A 81 -19.07 22.81 8.02
CA LYS A 81 -19.85 24.01 7.64
C LYS A 81 -19.27 25.22 8.39
N THR A 82 -18.56 26.10 7.69
CA THR A 82 -18.45 27.51 8.10
C THR A 82 -19.65 28.24 7.53
N GLY A 83 -20.64 28.54 8.38
CA GLY A 83 -21.79 29.37 8.05
C GLY A 83 -21.41 30.84 8.13
N LYS A 84 -21.58 31.53 7.01
CA LYS A 84 -21.70 32.99 6.90
C LYS A 84 -23.18 33.37 7.05
N ASN A 85 -23.44 34.64 7.40
CA ASN A 85 -24.71 35.38 7.51
C ASN A 85 -25.10 35.61 8.98
N LYS A 86 -25.37 36.83 9.44
CA LYS A 86 -25.90 38.05 8.81
C LYS A 86 -25.46 39.27 9.61
#